data_AF-A0A969K363-F1
#
_entry.id   AF-A0A969K363-F1
#
_cell.length_a   1.000
_cell.length_b   1.000
_cell.length_c   1.000
_cell.angle_alpha   90.00
_cell.angle_beta   90.00
_cell.angle_gamma   90.00
#
_symmetry.space_group_name_H-M   'P 1'
#
loop_
_entity.id
_entity.type
_entity.pdbx_description
1 polymer ?
#
loop_
_entity_poly.entity_id
_entity_poly.type
_entity_poly.pdbx_seq_one_letter_code
_entity_poly.pdbx_strand_id
1 'polypeptide(L)'
;MKPPLKKVSVVNAPVTASPFNEQIKVILEWASNHLSKVVCVANVHMVTEAHLNQDFSKVLRGADLVTPDGMPLVWMMRLLGTRNQDRVAGLDILLAICQAAPSTDISLFFVGSEAPILNQMRTRLNQEFPNLKIAGMEPLPFRPLTPAEDEALIQKINESGAGVVLVSLGCPKQERWMAEHKDKIHAVMIGLGGAFPVYAGIC
;
A
#
# COMPACT_ATOMS: atom_id res chain seq x y z
N MET A 1 -9.70 -0.32 22.20
CA MET A 1 -9.15 -1.03 21.02
C MET A 1 -10.30 -1.22 20.04
N LYS A 2 -10.22 -0.69 18.81
CA LYS A 2 -11.24 -1.00 17.78
C LYS A 2 -11.21 -2.49 17.46
N PRO A 3 -12.36 -3.13 17.18
CA PRO A 3 -12.37 -4.54 16.79
C PRO A 3 -11.52 -4.75 15.53
N PRO A 4 -10.89 -5.93 15.37
CA PRO A 4 -10.13 -6.24 14.16
C PRO A 4 -11.04 -6.14 12.94
N LEU A 5 -10.51 -5.58 11.84
CA LEU A 5 -11.25 -5.48 10.58
C LEU A 5 -11.74 -6.87 10.17
N LYS A 6 -13.01 -6.97 9.81
CA LYS A 6 -13.60 -8.23 9.36
C LYS A 6 -12.89 -8.67 8.08
N LYS A 7 -12.34 -9.88 8.06
CA LYS A 7 -11.74 -10.49 6.87
C LYS A 7 -12.58 -11.67 6.39
N VAL A 8 -12.61 -11.89 5.08
CA VAL A 8 -13.25 -13.02 4.39
C VAL A 8 -12.17 -13.81 3.67
N SER A 9 -12.23 -15.14 3.74
CA SER A 9 -11.29 -16.00 3.04
C SER A 9 -11.71 -16.13 1.56
N VAL A 10 -10.90 -15.58 0.66
CA VAL A 10 -11.04 -15.72 -0.79
C VAL A 10 -9.90 -16.60 -1.27
N VAL A 11 -10.19 -17.85 -1.65
CA VAL A 11 -9.16 -18.83 -2.09
C VAL A 11 -8.01 -18.95 -1.06
N ASN A 12 -8.35 -19.02 0.23
CA ASN A 12 -7.42 -19.08 1.37
C ASN A 12 -6.59 -17.80 1.66
N ALA A 13 -6.80 -16.72 0.89
CA ALA A 13 -6.27 -15.39 1.18
C ALA A 13 -7.27 -14.59 2.02
N PRO A 14 -6.83 -13.94 3.12
CA PRO A 14 -7.73 -13.14 3.94
C PRO A 14 -7.90 -11.75 3.32
N VAL A 15 -9.11 -11.42 2.85
CA VAL A 15 -9.44 -10.12 2.24
C VAL A 15 -10.36 -9.32 3.16
N THR A 16 -10.04 -8.06 3.41
CA THR A 16 -10.81 -7.16 4.29
C THR A 16 -12.17 -6.84 3.70
N ALA A 17 -13.23 -7.16 4.46
CA ALA A 17 -14.62 -6.92 4.13
C ALA A 17 -15.11 -5.62 4.78
N SER A 18 -14.92 -4.51 4.07
CA SER A 18 -15.32 -3.16 4.49
C SER A 18 -15.41 -2.23 3.27
N PRO A 19 -16.31 -1.22 3.24
CA PRO A 19 -16.38 -0.22 2.17
C PRO A 19 -15.08 0.56 1.98
N PHE A 20 -14.89 1.13 0.79
CA PHE A 20 -13.67 1.90 0.45
C PHE A 20 -13.36 3.00 1.49
N ASN A 21 -14.35 3.84 1.79
CA ASN A 21 -14.17 4.99 2.70
C ASN A 21 -13.77 4.57 4.12
N GLU A 22 -14.26 3.43 4.60
CA GLU A 22 -13.89 2.91 5.92
C GLU A 22 -12.44 2.43 5.94
N GLN A 23 -12.00 1.74 4.88
CA GLN A 23 -10.61 1.30 4.76
C GLN A 23 -9.64 2.50 4.70
N ILE A 24 -9.97 3.54 3.91
CA ILE A 24 -9.17 4.77 3.86
C ILE A 24 -9.12 5.46 5.22
N LYS A 25 -10.26 5.56 5.92
CA LYS A 25 -10.30 6.16 7.27
C LYS A 25 -9.39 5.44 8.25
N VAL A 26 -9.35 4.11 8.20
CA VAL A 26 -8.48 3.30 9.06
C VAL A 26 -7.01 3.49 8.71
N ILE A 27 -6.67 3.55 7.42
CA ILE A 27 -5.32 3.84 6.95
C ILE A 27 -4.84 5.20 7.46
N LEU A 28 -5.67 6.24 7.32
CA LEU A 28 -5.35 7.60 7.77
C LEU A 28 -5.19 7.68 9.30
N GLU A 29 -6.01 6.95 10.06
CA GLU A 29 -5.88 6.86 11.51
C GLU A 29 -4.58 6.16 11.92
N TRP A 30 -4.18 5.10 11.24
CA TRP A 30 -2.88 4.46 11.51
C TRP A 30 -1.71 5.36 11.15
N ALA A 31 -1.82 6.08 10.03
CA ALA A 31 -0.78 6.96 9.52
C ALA A 31 -0.57 8.19 10.42
N SER A 32 -1.64 8.82 10.92
CA SER A 32 -1.51 9.96 11.85
C SER A 32 -0.91 9.59 13.21
N ASN A 33 -0.93 8.29 13.56
CA ASN A 33 -0.32 7.75 14.77
C ASN A 33 1.04 7.07 14.48
N HIS A 34 1.58 7.18 13.25
CA HIS A 34 2.85 6.56 12.84
C HIS A 34 2.94 5.05 13.14
N LEU A 35 1.80 4.35 13.04
CA LEU A 35 1.76 2.92 13.32
C LEU A 35 2.40 2.13 12.18
N SER A 36 3.31 1.22 12.51
CA SER A 36 3.86 0.28 11.54
C SER A 36 2.79 -0.72 11.11
N LYS A 37 2.23 -0.52 9.92
CA LYS A 37 1.11 -1.31 9.37
C LYS A 37 1.33 -1.62 7.91
N VAL A 38 0.92 -2.82 7.50
CA VAL A 38 1.05 -3.28 6.11
C VAL A 38 -0.32 -3.39 5.46
N VAL A 39 -0.46 -2.73 4.32
CA VAL A 39 -1.66 -2.75 3.47
C VAL A 39 -1.31 -3.40 2.12
N CYS A 40 -1.89 -4.56 1.86
CA CYS A 40 -1.75 -5.25 0.57
C CYS A 40 -2.97 -4.96 -0.30
N VAL A 41 -2.74 -4.50 -1.53
CA VAL A 41 -3.79 -4.27 -2.52
C VAL A 41 -3.93 -5.54 -3.36
N ALA A 42 -4.76 -6.47 -2.90
CA ALA A 42 -4.82 -7.81 -3.47
C ALA A 42 -5.67 -7.85 -4.73
N ASN A 43 -5.09 -8.34 -5.82
CA ASN A 43 -5.80 -8.69 -7.05
C ASN A 43 -5.81 -10.21 -7.25
N VAL A 44 -6.39 -10.68 -8.36
CA VAL A 44 -6.46 -12.12 -8.67
C VAL A 44 -5.07 -12.75 -8.75
N HIS A 45 -4.08 -12.05 -9.30
CA HIS A 45 -2.71 -12.56 -9.38
C HIS A 45 -2.13 -12.77 -7.98
N MET A 46 -2.28 -11.81 -7.06
CA MET A 46 -1.80 -11.93 -5.68
C MET A 46 -2.47 -13.08 -4.93
N VAL A 47 -3.79 -13.25 -5.09
CA VAL A 47 -4.52 -14.36 -4.45
C VAL A 47 -4.07 -15.71 -4.99
N THR A 48 -3.85 -15.82 -6.30
CA THR A 48 -3.32 -17.05 -6.94
C THR A 48 -1.90 -17.34 -6.46
N GLU A 49 -1.02 -16.35 -6.42
CA GLU A 49 0.35 -16.50 -5.91
C GLU A 49 0.34 -16.98 -4.44
N ALA A 50 -0.57 -16.43 -3.61
CA ALA A 50 -0.71 -16.83 -2.20
C ALA A 50 -1.31 -18.23 -2.03
N HIS A 51 -2.07 -18.71 -3.03
CA HIS A 51 -2.56 -20.08 -3.06
C HIS A 51 -1.46 -21.09 -3.43
N LEU A 52 -0.61 -20.73 -4.39
CA LEU A 52 0.47 -21.59 -4.89
C LEU A 52 1.71 -21.59 -3.98
N ASN A 53 1.98 -20.49 -3.28
CA ASN A 53 3.17 -20.31 -2.47
C ASN A 53 2.83 -20.09 -0.99
N GLN A 54 3.12 -21.09 -0.14
CA GLN A 54 2.81 -21.02 1.29
C GLN A 54 3.55 -19.90 2.03
N ASP A 55 4.77 -19.55 1.63
CA ASP A 55 5.52 -18.47 2.27
C ASP A 55 4.92 -17.12 1.93
N PHE A 56 4.44 -16.94 0.69
CA PHE A 56 3.68 -15.74 0.33
C PHE A 56 2.31 -15.68 1.05
N SER A 57 1.66 -16.83 1.23
CA SER A 57 0.42 -16.92 2.01
C SER A 57 0.60 -16.40 3.44
N LYS A 58 1.72 -16.72 4.09
CA LYS A 58 2.06 -16.21 5.43
C LYS A 58 2.22 -14.69 5.43
N VAL A 59 2.91 -14.13 4.43
CA VAL A 59 3.07 -12.68 4.25
C VAL A 59 1.71 -12.00 4.15
N LEU A 60 0.82 -12.49 3.28
CA LEU A 60 -0.51 -11.89 3.09
C LEU A 60 -1.40 -12.02 4.33
N ARG A 61 -1.29 -13.12 5.09
CA ARG A 61 -1.99 -13.29 6.37
C ARG A 61 -1.47 -12.36 7.46
N GLY A 62 -0.18 -12.03 7.44
CA GLY A 62 0.46 -11.09 8.36
C GLY A 62 0.15 -9.62 8.09
N ALA A 63 -0.41 -9.29 6.91
CA ALA A 63 -0.84 -7.93 6.57
C ALA A 63 -1.99 -7.47 7.45
N ASP A 64 -1.93 -6.22 7.91
CA ASP A 64 -2.96 -5.63 8.78
C ASP A 64 -4.25 -5.38 8.00
N LEU A 65 -4.13 -5.01 6.72
CA LEU A 65 -5.25 -4.78 5.81
C LEU A 65 -4.96 -5.39 4.44
N VAL A 66 -5.95 -6.08 3.86
CA VAL A 66 -5.85 -6.62 2.49
C VAL A 66 -7.05 -6.14 1.70
N THR A 67 -6.85 -5.20 0.77
CA THR A 67 -7.95 -4.60 -0.01
C THR A 67 -8.31 -5.49 -1.20
N PRO A 68 -9.58 -5.55 -1.63
CA PRO A 68 -9.97 -6.21 -2.87
C PRO A 68 -9.79 -5.29 -4.08
N ASP A 69 -8.69 -5.46 -4.82
CA ASP A 69 -8.49 -4.85 -6.13
C ASP A 69 -9.01 -5.75 -7.26
N GLY A 70 -9.84 -5.15 -8.10
CA GLY A 70 -10.49 -5.81 -9.23
C GLY A 70 -11.86 -6.43 -8.92
N MET A 71 -12.73 -6.42 -9.93
CA MET A 71 -14.10 -6.94 -9.82
C MET A 71 -14.20 -8.43 -9.49
N PRO A 72 -13.31 -9.34 -9.94
CA PRO A 72 -13.42 -10.76 -9.60
C PRO A 72 -13.39 -11.04 -8.10
N LEU A 73 -12.52 -10.35 -7.34
CA LEU A 73 -12.47 -10.48 -5.88
C LEU A 73 -13.74 -9.93 -5.24
N VAL A 74 -14.21 -8.78 -5.69
CA VAL A 74 -15.46 -8.17 -5.20
C VAL A 74 -16.64 -9.11 -5.42
N TRP A 75 -16.78 -9.71 -6.60
CA TRP A 75 -17.84 -10.68 -6.89
C TRP A 75 -17.76 -11.88 -5.97
N MET A 76 -16.57 -12.45 -5.77
CA MET A 76 -16.37 -13.58 -4.85
C MET A 76 -16.75 -13.20 -3.41
N MET A 77 -16.33 -12.02 -2.94
CA MET A 77 -16.69 -11.55 -1.59
C MET A 77 -18.20 -11.32 -1.43
N ARG A 78 -18.87 -10.81 -2.47
CA ARG A 78 -20.34 -10.64 -2.47
C ARG A 78 -21.05 -11.99 -2.42
N LEU A 79 -20.56 -12.99 -3.15
CA LEU A 79 -21.07 -14.37 -3.09
C LEU A 79 -20.87 -14.98 -1.69
N LEU A 80 -19.76 -14.67 -1.02
CA LEU A 80 -19.45 -15.11 0.35
C LEU A 80 -20.19 -14.29 1.44
N GLY A 81 -21.11 -13.40 1.06
CA GLY A 81 -22.00 -12.68 1.98
C GLY A 81 -21.65 -11.21 2.23
N THR A 82 -20.55 -10.69 1.67
CA THR A 82 -20.17 -9.27 1.78
C THR A 82 -20.79 -8.45 0.64
N ARG A 83 -22.12 -8.32 0.64
CA ARG A 83 -22.90 -7.75 -0.48
C ARG A 83 -22.50 -6.33 -0.87
N ASN A 84 -22.07 -5.51 0.09
CA ASN A 84 -21.72 -4.10 -0.11
C ASN A 84 -20.21 -3.87 -0.28
N GLN A 85 -19.45 -4.89 -0.69
CA GLN A 85 -18.03 -4.71 -0.93
C GLN A 85 -17.80 -3.87 -2.19
N ASP A 86 -17.02 -2.81 -2.04
CA ASP A 86 -16.50 -2.00 -3.14
C ASP A 86 -15.20 -2.58 -3.69
N ARG A 87 -14.90 -2.27 -4.95
CA ARG A 87 -13.54 -2.41 -5.47
C ARG A 87 -12.67 -1.34 -4.82
N VAL A 88 -11.50 -1.73 -4.37
CA VAL A 88 -10.53 -0.85 -3.71
C VAL A 88 -9.21 -0.93 -4.48
N ALA A 89 -9.11 -0.16 -5.56
CA ALA A 89 -7.94 -0.18 -6.44
C ALA A 89 -6.79 0.67 -5.89
N GLY A 90 -5.55 0.30 -6.23
CA GLY A 90 -4.36 0.99 -5.74
C GLY A 90 -4.32 2.47 -6.13
N LEU A 91 -4.74 2.81 -7.36
CA LEU A 91 -4.81 4.19 -7.82
C LEU A 91 -5.85 5.01 -7.04
N ASP A 92 -7.00 4.42 -6.73
CA ASP A 92 -8.04 5.09 -5.94
C ASP A 92 -7.56 5.37 -4.52
N ILE A 93 -6.82 4.41 -3.91
CA ILE A 93 -6.18 4.60 -2.60
C ILE A 93 -5.17 5.75 -2.67
N LEU A 94 -4.29 5.77 -3.67
CA LEU A 94 -3.30 6.83 -3.85
C LEU A 94 -3.96 8.21 -3.87
N LEU A 95 -4.98 8.38 -4.73
CA LEU A 95 -5.69 9.65 -4.88
C LEU A 95 -6.43 10.04 -3.60
N ALA A 96 -7.10 9.10 -2.94
CA ALA A 96 -7.82 9.36 -1.70
C ALA A 96 -6.88 9.77 -0.55
N ILE A 97 -5.71 9.14 -0.43
CA ILE A 97 -4.70 9.52 0.56
C ILE A 97 -4.12 10.90 0.23
N CYS A 98 -3.76 11.18 -1.03
CA CYS A 98 -3.26 12.49 -1.43
C CYS A 98 -4.28 13.62 -1.14
N GLN A 99 -5.56 13.35 -1.35
CA GLN A 99 -6.64 14.30 -1.07
C GLN A 99 -6.83 14.57 0.43
N ALA A 100 -6.66 13.55 1.28
CA ALA A 100 -6.92 13.63 2.72
C ALA A 100 -5.69 13.99 3.56
N ALA A 101 -4.48 13.72 3.06
CA ALA A 101 -3.23 13.94 3.77
C ALA A 101 -3.04 15.41 4.25
N PRO A 102 -3.36 16.45 3.46
CA PRO A 102 -3.20 17.84 3.90
C PRO A 102 -4.06 18.22 5.11
N SER A 103 -5.30 17.70 5.20
CA SER A 103 -6.21 18.02 6.32
C SER A 103 -5.92 17.20 7.59
N THR A 104 -5.06 16.19 7.49
CA THR A 104 -4.68 15.29 8.58
C THR A 104 -3.21 15.44 8.99
N ASP A 105 -2.50 16.40 8.40
CA ASP A 105 -1.07 16.67 8.60
C ASP A 105 -0.15 15.47 8.31
N ILE A 106 -0.60 14.55 7.47
CA ILE A 106 0.16 13.36 7.09
C ILE A 106 1.09 13.69 5.93
N SER A 107 2.35 13.31 6.05
CA SER A 107 3.32 13.36 4.95
C SER A 107 3.50 11.98 4.31
N LEU A 108 3.76 11.99 3.00
CA LEU A 108 3.86 10.78 2.17
C LEU A 108 5.30 10.55 1.71
N PHE A 109 5.74 9.29 1.78
CA PHE A 109 6.99 8.84 1.17
C PHE A 109 6.68 7.84 0.05
N PHE A 110 7.40 7.94 -1.07
CA PHE A 110 7.23 7.02 -2.21
C PHE A 110 8.50 6.20 -2.38
N VAL A 111 8.39 4.88 -2.48
CA VAL A 111 9.53 3.96 -2.59
C VAL A 111 9.36 3.03 -3.79
N GLY A 112 10.43 2.85 -4.55
CA GLY A 112 10.48 1.96 -5.70
C GLY A 112 10.18 2.67 -7.01
N SER A 113 9.87 1.88 -8.05
CA SER A 113 9.83 2.34 -9.43
C SER A 113 11.16 2.96 -9.89
N GLU A 114 11.16 3.56 -11.08
CA GLU A 114 12.32 4.21 -11.68
C GLU A 114 12.29 5.73 -11.45
N ALA A 115 13.46 6.37 -11.46
CA ALA A 115 13.59 7.81 -11.26
C ALA A 115 12.73 8.65 -12.24
N PRO A 116 12.63 8.33 -13.55
CA PRO A 116 11.75 9.08 -14.47
C PRO A 116 10.27 9.02 -14.06
N ILE A 117 9.80 7.87 -13.57
CA ILE A 117 8.42 7.70 -13.11
C ILE A 117 8.18 8.56 -11.88
N LEU A 118 9.07 8.48 -10.87
CA LEU A 118 8.92 9.28 -9.65
C LEU A 118 9.00 10.79 -9.92
N ASN A 119 9.84 11.24 -10.85
CA ASN A 119 9.94 12.65 -11.24
C ASN A 119 8.65 13.16 -11.89
N GLN A 120 8.04 12.34 -12.75
CA GLN A 120 6.76 12.66 -13.37
C GLN A 120 5.62 12.66 -12.35
N MET A 121 5.59 11.67 -11.44
CA MET A 121 4.65 11.65 -10.32
C MET A 121 4.79 12.90 -9.45
N ARG A 122 6.01 13.32 -9.09
CA ARG A 122 6.26 14.52 -8.29
C ARG A 122 5.68 15.76 -8.95
N THR A 123 5.93 15.94 -10.25
CA THR A 123 5.42 17.07 -11.02
C THR A 123 3.89 17.11 -10.97
N ARG A 124 3.26 15.97 -11.22
CA ARG A 124 1.80 15.84 -11.24
C ARG A 124 1.18 16.03 -9.86
N LEU A 125 1.75 15.43 -8.81
CA LEU A 125 1.29 15.58 -7.41
C LEU A 125 1.37 17.02 -6.95
N ASN A 126 2.45 17.74 -7.27
CA ASN A 126 2.58 19.16 -6.91
C ASN A 126 1.55 20.05 -7.61
N GLN A 127 1.12 19.68 -8.83
CA GLN A 127 0.09 20.40 -9.58
C GLN A 127 -1.33 20.08 -9.06
N GLU A 128 -1.63 18.79 -8.85
CA GLU A 128 -2.97 18.33 -8.45
C GLU A 128 -3.24 18.54 -6.95
N PHE A 129 -2.21 18.44 -6.10
CA PHE A 129 -2.30 18.51 -4.64
C PHE A 129 -1.24 19.48 -4.06
N PRO A 130 -1.37 20.80 -4.25
CA PRO A 130 -0.33 21.77 -3.88
C PRO A 130 -0.01 21.83 -2.38
N ASN A 131 -0.93 21.37 -1.51
CA ASN A 131 -0.75 21.32 -0.06
C ASN A 131 -0.23 19.95 0.43
N LEU A 132 0.07 19.02 -0.48
CA LEU A 132 0.54 17.69 -0.13
C LEU A 132 2.00 17.75 0.37
N LYS A 133 2.24 17.19 1.56
CA LYS A 133 3.59 17.05 2.10
C LYS A 133 4.25 15.77 1.58
N ILE A 134 5.12 15.92 0.59
CA ILE A 134 5.94 14.80 0.10
C ILE A 134 7.23 14.76 0.93
N ALA A 135 7.30 13.83 1.88
CA ALA A 135 8.44 13.61 2.77
C ALA A 135 9.67 13.07 2.03
N GLY A 136 9.45 12.30 0.96
CA GLY A 136 10.52 11.77 0.13
C GLY A 136 10.00 10.94 -1.04
N MET A 137 10.86 10.76 -2.03
CA MET A 137 10.65 9.80 -3.12
C MET A 137 11.97 9.13 -3.42
N GLU A 138 12.04 7.81 -3.30
CA GLU A 138 13.26 7.03 -3.45
C GLU A 138 13.06 5.93 -4.51
N PRO A 139 13.70 6.04 -5.68
CA PRO A 139 13.74 4.93 -6.63
C PRO A 139 14.62 3.82 -6.05
N LEU A 140 14.27 2.56 -6.32
CA LEU A 140 15.11 1.42 -5.91
C LEU A 140 15.78 0.77 -7.11
N PRO A 141 17.01 0.25 -6.97
CA PRO A 141 17.71 -0.40 -8.07
C PRO A 141 16.99 -1.69 -8.48
N PHE A 142 17.19 -2.12 -9.73
CA PHE A 142 16.65 -3.39 -10.23
C PHE A 142 17.50 -4.60 -9.77
N ARG A 143 17.82 -4.63 -8.48
CA ARG A 143 18.53 -5.71 -7.76
C ARG A 143 18.14 -5.67 -6.28
N PRO A 144 18.38 -6.74 -5.51
CA PRO A 144 18.27 -6.67 -4.06
C PRO A 144 19.16 -5.55 -3.48
N LEU A 145 18.64 -4.87 -2.45
CA LEU A 145 19.44 -3.96 -1.65
C LEU A 145 20.43 -4.75 -0.81
N THR A 146 21.60 -4.17 -0.58
CA THR A 146 22.52 -4.64 0.46
C THR A 146 21.94 -4.30 1.84
N PRO A 147 22.32 -5.00 2.92
CA PRO A 147 21.83 -4.70 4.26
C PRO A 147 22.05 -3.24 4.68
N ALA A 148 23.16 -2.62 4.28
CA ALA A 148 23.45 -1.21 4.57
C ALA A 148 22.55 -0.24 3.77
N GLU A 149 22.24 -0.55 2.51
CA GLU A 149 21.30 0.25 1.71
C GLU A 149 19.87 0.14 2.26
N ASP A 150 19.48 -1.06 2.71
CA ASP A 150 18.17 -1.32 3.32
C ASP A 150 18.00 -0.59 4.67
N GLU A 151 19.02 -0.65 5.53
CA GLU A 151 19.05 0.08 6.81
C GLU A 151 19.04 1.60 6.59
N ALA A 152 19.82 2.11 5.63
CA ALA A 152 19.81 3.53 5.27
C ALA A 152 18.45 3.99 4.74
N LEU A 153 17.76 3.14 3.97
CA LEU A 153 16.40 3.42 3.48
C LEU A 153 15.40 3.49 4.65
N ILE A 154 15.45 2.54 5.59
CA ILE A 154 14.61 2.55 6.80
C ILE A 154 14.83 3.84 7.59
N GLN A 155 16.08 4.20 7.86
CA GLN A 155 16.43 5.41 8.58
C GLN A 155 15.90 6.66 7.86
N LYS A 156 16.13 6.76 6.55
CA LYS A 156 15.66 7.88 5.72
C LYS A 156 14.13 8.03 5.77
N ILE A 157 13.40 6.92 5.70
CA ILE A 157 11.94 6.92 5.80
C ILE A 157 11.49 7.42 7.18
N ASN A 158 12.06 6.87 8.26
CA ASN A 158 11.67 7.23 9.62
C ASN A 158 12.02 8.69 9.97
N GLU A 159 13.21 9.16 9.61
CA GLU A 159 13.64 10.55 9.84
C GLU A 159 12.83 11.57 9.05
N SER A 160 12.27 11.18 7.89
CA SER A 160 11.39 12.04 7.11
C SER A 160 10.06 12.36 7.80
N GLY A 161 9.70 11.61 8.85
CA GLY A 161 8.43 11.76 9.55
C GLY A 161 7.21 11.37 8.72
N ALA A 162 7.39 10.52 7.70
CA ALA A 162 6.28 10.04 6.87
C ALA A 162 5.25 9.25 7.70
N GLY A 163 3.96 9.54 7.50
CA GLY A 163 2.88 8.73 8.07
C GLY A 163 2.47 7.58 7.15
N VAL A 164 2.70 7.73 5.85
CA VAL A 164 2.42 6.71 4.82
C VAL A 164 3.62 6.54 3.91
N VAL A 165 3.93 5.28 3.61
CA VAL A 165 4.95 4.86 2.64
C VAL A 165 4.25 4.09 1.51
N LEU A 166 4.26 4.66 0.31
CA LEU A 166 3.66 4.06 -0.88
C LEU A 166 4.76 3.29 -1.62
N VAL A 167 4.55 1.99 -1.85
CA VAL A 167 5.58 1.07 -2.33
C VAL A 167 5.23 0.54 -3.72
N SER A 168 6.17 0.64 -4.65
CA SER A 168 6.06 0.13 -6.02
C SER A 168 7.27 -0.72 -6.42
N LEU A 169 7.27 -1.99 -6.00
CA LEU A 169 8.32 -2.98 -6.34
C LEU A 169 7.80 -4.17 -7.15
N GLY A 170 6.47 -4.24 -7.33
CA GLY A 170 5.78 -5.35 -7.97
C GLY A 170 5.46 -6.49 -7.01
N CYS A 171 4.38 -7.21 -7.30
CA CYS A 171 3.98 -8.42 -6.57
C CYS A 171 4.85 -9.61 -7.05
N PRO A 172 5.38 -10.46 -6.15
CA PRO A 172 5.21 -10.49 -4.69
C PRO A 172 6.28 -9.71 -3.90
N LYS A 173 7.22 -9.05 -4.58
CA LYS A 173 8.40 -8.44 -3.95
C LYS A 173 8.03 -7.36 -2.94
N GLN A 174 7.08 -6.48 -3.28
CA GLN A 174 6.70 -5.37 -2.40
C GLN A 174 6.02 -5.86 -1.12
N GLU A 175 5.15 -6.88 -1.17
CA GLU A 175 4.49 -7.38 0.04
C GLU A 175 5.50 -8.07 0.97
N ARG A 176 6.48 -8.80 0.40
CA ARG A 176 7.57 -9.39 1.18
C ARG A 176 8.42 -8.31 1.84
N TRP A 177 8.84 -7.30 1.07
CA TRP A 177 9.61 -6.17 1.58
C TRP A 177 8.85 -5.46 2.72
N MET A 178 7.57 -5.11 2.52
CA MET A 178 6.75 -4.47 3.56
C MET A 178 6.62 -5.35 4.81
N ALA A 179 6.49 -6.67 4.67
CA ALA A 179 6.41 -7.57 5.82
C ALA A 179 7.74 -7.68 6.58
N GLU A 180 8.88 -7.69 5.88
CA GLU A 180 10.23 -7.68 6.47
C GLU A 180 10.58 -6.36 7.19
N HIS A 181 9.89 -5.28 6.81
CA HIS A 181 10.07 -3.93 7.32
C HIS A 181 9.00 -3.52 8.34
N LYS A 182 7.99 -4.38 8.55
CA LYS A 182 7.03 -4.21 9.63
C LYS A 182 7.77 -4.16 10.97
N ASP A 183 7.33 -3.26 11.84
CA ASP A 183 7.94 -2.92 13.12
C ASP A 183 9.29 -2.20 13.04
N LYS A 184 9.86 -1.99 11.84
CA LYS A 184 11.07 -1.16 11.60
C LYS A 184 10.75 0.21 11.01
N ILE A 185 9.75 0.27 10.13
CA ILE A 185 9.26 1.53 9.54
C ILE A 185 8.06 2.02 10.34
N HIS A 186 8.15 3.24 10.88
CA HIS A 186 7.10 3.88 11.71
C HIS A 186 6.05 4.60 10.84
N ALA A 187 5.47 3.87 9.89
CA ALA A 187 4.50 4.38 8.95
C ALA A 187 3.61 3.24 8.41
N VAL A 188 2.49 3.62 7.80
CA VAL A 188 1.65 2.67 7.05
C VAL A 188 2.27 2.43 5.69
N MET A 189 2.70 1.20 5.42
CA MET A 189 3.23 0.77 4.14
C MET A 189 2.11 0.21 3.25
N ILE A 190 1.98 0.73 2.02
CA ILE A 190 0.92 0.36 1.08
C ILE A 190 1.53 -0.08 -0.24
N GLY A 191 1.30 -1.33 -0.62
CA GLY A 191 1.77 -1.89 -1.89
C GLY A 191 0.87 -1.45 -3.05
N LEU A 192 1.37 -0.56 -3.92
CA LEU A 192 0.61 0.01 -5.03
C LEU A 192 1.08 -0.44 -6.41
N GLY A 193 2.30 -0.99 -6.53
CA GLY A 193 2.84 -1.56 -7.77
C GLY A 193 2.58 -0.68 -9.00
N GLY A 194 1.87 -1.23 -9.98
CA GLY A 194 1.58 -0.58 -11.26
C GLY A 194 0.78 0.74 -11.17
N ALA A 195 0.24 1.13 -10.02
CA ALA A 195 -0.42 2.43 -9.88
C ALA A 195 0.54 3.61 -10.08
N PHE A 196 1.83 3.46 -9.78
CA PHE A 196 2.85 4.51 -9.96
C PHE A 196 2.99 4.92 -11.43
N PRO A 197 3.37 4.01 -12.36
CA PRO A 197 3.53 4.39 -13.76
C PRO A 197 2.19 4.79 -14.42
N VAL A 198 1.06 4.21 -13.99
CA VAL A 198 -0.28 4.62 -14.47
C VAL A 198 -0.58 6.06 -14.07
N TYR A 199 -0.32 6.43 -12.81
CA TYR A 199 -0.51 7.81 -12.34
C TYR A 199 0.46 8.78 -13.03
N ALA A 200 1.72 8.35 -13.26
CA ALA A 200 2.69 9.14 -14.01
C ALA A 200 2.30 9.38 -15.48
N GLY A 201 1.40 8.56 -16.05
CA GLY A 201 1.01 8.64 -17.46
C GLY A 201 2.07 8.07 -18.42
N ILE A 202 2.86 7.10 -17.94
CA ILE A 202 3.95 6.44 -18.71
C ILE A 202 3.52 4.99 -19.08
N CYS A 203 2.20 4.71 -19.09
CA CYS A 203 1.60 3.41 -19.40
C CYS A 203 0.67 3.49 -20.61
#